data_AF-A0A2E8KGQ7-F1
#
_entry.id   AF-A0A2E8KGQ7-F1
#
_cell.length_a   1.000
_cell.length_b   1.000
_cell.length_c   1.000
_cell.angle_alpha   90.00
_cell.angle_beta   90.00
_cell.angle_gamma   90.00
#
_symmetry.space_group_name_H-M   'P 1'
#
loop_
_entity.id
_entity.type
_entity.pdbx_description
1 polymer ?
#
loop_
_entity_poly.entity_id
_entity_poly.type
_entity_poly.pdbx_seq_one_letter_code
_entity_poly.pdbx_strand_id
1 'polypeptide(L)'
;MLPYPSIDPIIVTIGPISLRWYGMMYLLGFIAAYFLGRHRSKQVWSPLHADQVEDLVFYGAVGAVLGGRIGYVFFYGFDHFLTDPLWLFRIWEGGMAFHGGLLGVIFALFLYGRKLGQPLGAICDFVAPIAPIGLGLGRLANFINGELYGRATDVPWAMVFPSDPEGLARHPSQLYQCLLEGLVVFAIVYGFSRRRRPLWAVSGVFLLAYGAARFAVEFVREPDASLLLDWMTRGQLLSLPMIIIGVAMLIFSYTQFRRQGGVYPTVETRPKQQAGAKASAKNKTKGSKRSKKTKASQSSQKNR
;
A
#
# COMPACT_ATOMS: atom_id res chain seq x y z
N MET A 1 -17.75 -2.79 31.80
CA MET A 1 -16.58 -3.50 31.22
C MET A 1 -17.09 -4.68 30.43
N LEU A 2 -16.66 -4.80 29.18
CA LEU A 2 -17.03 -5.90 28.30
C LEU A 2 -15.93 -6.97 28.36
N PRO A 3 -16.27 -8.27 28.46
CA PRO A 3 -15.27 -9.32 28.38
C PRO A 3 -14.65 -9.34 26.98
N TYR A 4 -13.32 -9.46 26.91
CA TYR A 4 -12.66 -9.70 25.63
C TYR A 4 -13.07 -11.09 25.11
N PRO A 5 -13.50 -11.21 23.85
CA PRO A 5 -13.90 -12.49 23.29
C PRO A 5 -12.70 -13.45 23.24
N SER A 6 -12.89 -14.71 23.63
CA SER A 6 -11.86 -15.73 23.50
C SER A 6 -11.73 -16.13 22.03
N ILE A 7 -10.83 -15.49 21.30
CA ILE A 7 -10.55 -15.75 19.90
C ILE A 7 -9.16 -16.38 19.78
N ASP A 8 -9.08 -17.59 19.22
CA ASP A 8 -7.80 -18.21 18.88
C ASP A 8 -7.16 -17.43 17.71
N PRO A 9 -5.93 -16.90 17.85
CA PRO A 9 -5.24 -16.21 16.76
C PRO A 9 -4.89 -17.13 15.58
N ILE A 10 -4.91 -18.45 15.78
CA ILE A 10 -4.71 -19.48 14.76
C ILE A 10 -6.07 -19.97 14.27
N ILE A 11 -6.31 -19.86 12.96
CA ILE A 11 -7.52 -20.37 12.31
C ILE A 11 -7.46 -21.89 12.19
N VAL A 12 -6.33 -22.41 11.68
CA VAL A 12 -6.09 -23.84 11.49
C VAL A 12 -4.58 -24.10 11.40
N THR A 13 -4.15 -25.23 11.93
CA THR A 13 -2.77 -25.74 11.78
C THR A 13 -2.77 -26.98 10.90
N ILE A 14 -1.96 -26.95 9.85
CA ILE A 14 -1.77 -28.08 8.91
C ILE A 14 -0.29 -28.44 8.93
N GLY A 15 0.06 -29.48 9.69
CA GLY A 15 1.47 -29.86 9.91
C GLY A 15 2.28 -28.71 10.53
N PRO A 16 3.43 -28.31 9.95
CA PRO A 16 4.25 -27.21 10.48
C PRO A 16 3.72 -25.81 10.14
N ILE A 17 2.61 -25.69 9.40
CA ILE A 17 2.09 -24.41 8.90
C ILE A 17 0.82 -24.05 9.69
N SER A 18 0.86 -22.91 10.38
CA SER A 18 -0.32 -22.34 11.06
C SER A 18 -0.87 -21.15 10.27
N LEU A 19 -2.12 -21.26 9.85
CA LEU A 19 -2.86 -20.15 9.24
C LEU A 19 -3.36 -19.24 10.36
N ARG A 20 -2.88 -17.99 10.38
CA ARG A 20 -3.25 -17.00 11.40
C ARG A 20 -4.24 -15.97 10.87
N TRP A 21 -5.07 -15.40 11.75
CA TRP A 21 -5.99 -14.32 11.39
C TRP A 21 -5.30 -13.11 10.78
N TYR A 22 -4.07 -12.80 11.21
CA TYR A 22 -3.27 -11.73 10.64
C TYR A 22 -3.00 -11.93 9.13
N GLY A 23 -2.60 -13.15 8.75
CA GLY A 23 -2.40 -13.51 7.34
C GLY A 23 -3.71 -13.49 6.55
N MET A 24 -4.81 -13.95 7.16
CA MET A 24 -6.13 -13.90 6.55
C MET A 24 -6.60 -12.45 6.29
N MET A 25 -6.40 -11.54 7.23
CA MET A 25 -6.76 -10.13 7.07
C MET A 25 -5.94 -9.45 5.96
N TYR A 26 -4.67 -9.80 5.81
CA TYR A 26 -3.89 -9.36 4.65
C TYR A 26 -4.42 -9.91 3.32
N LEU A 27 -4.77 -11.20 3.27
CA LEU A 27 -5.38 -11.81 2.08
C LEU A 27 -6.69 -11.10 1.70
N LEU A 28 -7.57 -10.86 2.68
CA LEU A 28 -8.81 -10.11 2.48
C LEU A 28 -8.54 -8.68 2.00
N GLY A 29 -7.48 -8.03 2.51
CA GLY A 29 -7.03 -6.73 2.03
C GLY A 29 -6.64 -6.74 0.55
N PHE A 30 -5.89 -7.75 0.11
CA PHE A 30 -5.53 -7.90 -1.31
C PHE A 30 -6.73 -8.26 -2.20
N ILE A 31 -7.64 -9.09 -1.72
CA ILE A 31 -8.89 -9.41 -2.41
C ILE A 31 -9.75 -8.15 -2.58
N ALA A 32 -9.90 -7.35 -1.53
CA ALA A 32 -10.60 -6.07 -1.60
C ALA A 32 -9.91 -5.11 -2.58
N ALA A 33 -8.57 -5.07 -2.57
CA ALA A 33 -7.80 -4.26 -3.51
C ALA A 33 -8.01 -4.67 -4.96
N TYR A 34 -8.06 -5.98 -5.23
CA TYR A 34 -8.37 -6.51 -6.55
C TYR A 34 -9.77 -6.11 -7.01
N PHE A 35 -10.81 -6.42 -6.25
CA PHE A 35 -12.19 -6.15 -6.67
C PHE A 35 -12.50 -4.67 -6.76
N LEU A 36 -12.05 -3.87 -5.79
CA LEU A 36 -12.28 -2.43 -5.79
C LEU A 36 -11.45 -1.74 -6.88
N GLY A 37 -10.21 -2.17 -7.09
CA GLY A 37 -9.37 -1.72 -8.20
C GLY A 37 -10.01 -2.02 -9.55
N ARG A 38 -10.50 -3.25 -9.77
CA ARG A 38 -11.22 -3.67 -10.98
C ARG A 38 -12.50 -2.88 -11.21
N HIS A 39 -13.20 -2.52 -10.14
CA HIS A 39 -14.37 -1.66 -10.24
C HIS A 39 -13.97 -0.24 -10.66
N ARG A 40 -12.95 0.33 -10.01
CA ARG A 40 -12.46 1.68 -10.31
C ARG A 40 -11.82 1.81 -11.68
N SER A 41 -11.22 0.74 -12.21
CA SER A 41 -10.64 0.73 -13.55
C SER A 41 -11.67 0.93 -14.67
N LYS A 42 -12.97 0.85 -14.35
CA LYS A 42 -14.07 1.14 -15.28
C LYS A 42 -14.31 2.65 -15.47
N GLN A 43 -13.73 3.51 -14.62
CA GLN A 43 -13.86 4.95 -14.77
C GLN A 43 -13.13 5.43 -16.03
N VAL A 44 -13.73 6.35 -16.78
CA VAL A 44 -13.18 6.86 -18.05
C VAL A 44 -11.81 7.52 -17.86
N TRP A 45 -11.54 8.08 -16.69
CA TRP A 45 -10.26 8.71 -16.33
C TRP A 45 -9.32 7.78 -15.55
N SER A 46 -9.59 6.48 -15.48
CA SER A 46 -8.73 5.54 -14.77
C SER A 46 -7.35 5.46 -15.41
N PRO A 47 -6.26 5.47 -14.63
CA PRO A 47 -4.91 5.22 -15.13
C PRO A 47 -4.63 3.77 -15.49
N LEU A 48 -5.51 2.86 -15.07
CA LEU A 48 -5.35 1.43 -15.25
C LEU A 48 -6.57 0.85 -15.96
N HIS A 49 -6.30 -0.07 -16.88
CA HIS A 49 -7.28 -1.01 -17.37
C HIS A 49 -7.52 -2.14 -16.36
N ALA A 50 -8.64 -2.84 -16.51
CA ALA A 50 -9.05 -3.86 -15.56
C ALA A 50 -8.08 -5.05 -15.50
N ASP A 51 -7.41 -5.40 -16.60
CA ASP A 51 -6.38 -6.43 -16.66
C ASP A 51 -5.05 -6.01 -16.00
N GLN A 52 -4.81 -4.71 -15.84
CA GLN A 52 -3.62 -4.16 -15.18
C GLN A 52 -3.74 -4.12 -13.65
N VAL A 53 -4.94 -4.31 -13.11
CA VAL A 53 -5.17 -4.30 -11.66
C VAL A 53 -4.52 -5.50 -10.98
N GLU A 54 -4.48 -6.66 -11.64
CA GLU A 54 -3.87 -7.88 -11.10
C GLU A 54 -2.38 -7.69 -10.86
N ASP A 55 -1.69 -7.17 -11.87
CA ASP A 55 -0.29 -6.78 -11.78
C ASP A 55 -0.08 -5.72 -10.69
N LEU A 56 -0.95 -4.71 -10.58
CA LEU A 56 -0.84 -3.69 -9.53
C LEU A 56 -0.87 -4.32 -8.13
N VAL A 57 -1.83 -5.22 -7.88
CA VAL A 57 -1.97 -5.92 -6.59
C VAL A 57 -0.76 -6.81 -6.35
N PHE A 58 -0.27 -7.52 -7.37
CA PHE A 58 0.91 -8.36 -7.27
C PHE A 58 2.17 -7.55 -6.94
N TYR A 59 2.44 -6.47 -7.68
CA TYR A 59 3.56 -5.56 -7.41
C TYR A 59 3.46 -4.96 -6.00
N GLY A 60 2.25 -4.55 -5.58
CA GLY A 60 2.02 -4.06 -4.22
C GLY A 60 2.33 -5.10 -3.15
N ALA A 61 1.84 -6.33 -3.31
CA ALA A 61 2.10 -7.43 -2.36
C ALA A 61 3.59 -7.76 -2.27
N VAL A 62 4.27 -7.90 -3.42
CA VAL A 62 5.71 -8.15 -3.46
C VAL A 62 6.49 -7.00 -2.82
N GLY A 63 6.11 -5.75 -3.13
CA GLY A 63 6.71 -4.56 -2.51
C GLY A 63 6.56 -4.54 -0.99
N ALA A 64 5.38 -4.89 -0.47
CA ALA A 64 5.12 -4.95 0.96
C ALA A 64 5.97 -6.04 1.65
N VAL A 65 6.03 -7.25 1.07
CA VAL A 65 6.77 -8.37 1.66
C VAL A 65 8.28 -8.15 1.58
N LEU A 66 8.81 -7.83 0.39
CA LEU A 66 10.25 -7.60 0.24
C LEU A 66 10.71 -6.36 0.99
N GLY A 67 9.98 -5.26 0.87
CA GLY A 67 10.29 -4.03 1.58
C GLY A 67 10.23 -4.22 3.09
N GLY A 68 9.20 -4.93 3.59
CA GLY A 68 9.05 -5.20 5.01
C GLY A 68 10.19 -6.05 5.55
N ARG A 69 10.60 -7.09 4.81
CA ARG A 69 11.69 -7.96 5.21
C ARG A 69 13.04 -7.26 5.16
N ILE A 70 13.35 -6.57 4.06
CA ILE A 70 14.58 -5.79 3.89
C ILE A 70 14.65 -4.72 4.98
N GLY A 71 13.58 -3.96 5.18
CA GLY A 71 13.54 -2.94 6.23
C GLY A 71 13.78 -3.54 7.62
N TYR A 72 13.22 -4.70 7.93
CA TYR A 72 13.46 -5.36 9.21
C TYR A 72 14.93 -5.71 9.40
N VAL A 73 15.51 -6.39 8.41
CA VAL A 73 16.90 -6.83 8.44
C VAL A 73 17.85 -5.65 8.58
N PHE A 74 17.69 -4.60 7.77
CA PHE A 74 18.63 -3.48 7.76
C PHE A 74 18.45 -2.51 8.94
N PHE A 75 17.24 -2.34 9.48
CA PHE A 75 17.01 -1.39 10.57
C PHE A 75 17.08 -2.01 11.97
N TYR A 76 16.84 -3.32 12.11
CA TYR A 76 16.72 -3.97 13.42
C TYR A 76 17.61 -5.20 13.59
N GLY A 77 18.09 -5.82 12.51
CA GLY A 77 18.80 -7.10 12.55
C GLY A 77 20.10 -7.14 11.75
N PHE A 78 20.73 -5.99 11.50
CA PHE A 78 21.83 -5.89 10.55
C PHE A 78 23.04 -6.72 11.00
N ASP A 79 23.35 -6.74 12.30
CA ASP A 79 24.44 -7.54 12.86
C ASP A 79 24.22 -9.04 12.62
N HIS A 80 22.98 -9.52 12.79
CA HIS A 80 22.67 -10.93 12.51
C HIS A 80 22.81 -11.25 11.02
N PHE A 81 22.37 -10.35 10.14
CA PHE A 81 22.53 -10.51 8.70
C PHE A 81 24.00 -10.56 8.25
N LEU A 82 24.92 -9.86 8.92
CA LEU A 82 26.36 -9.96 8.63
C LEU A 82 26.91 -11.36 8.94
N THR A 83 26.33 -12.04 9.94
CA THR A 83 26.73 -13.40 10.32
C THR A 83 26.05 -14.49 9.51
N ASP A 84 24.80 -14.26 9.07
CA ASP A 84 24.07 -15.14 8.17
C ASP A 84 23.27 -14.35 7.12
N PRO A 85 23.86 -14.09 5.95
CA PRO A 85 23.19 -13.34 4.89
C PRO A 85 21.94 -14.03 4.33
N LEU A 86 21.84 -15.37 4.41
CA LEU A 86 20.67 -16.10 3.92
C LEU A 86 19.45 -15.89 4.81
N TRP A 87 19.64 -15.41 6.04
CA TRP A 87 18.55 -15.00 6.92
C TRP A 87 17.61 -14.00 6.26
N LEU A 88 18.08 -13.13 5.36
CA LEU A 88 17.23 -12.21 4.62
C LEU A 88 16.03 -12.89 3.96
N PHE A 89 16.20 -14.11 3.44
CA PHE A 89 15.16 -14.84 2.71
C PHE A 89 14.23 -15.68 3.61
N ARG A 90 14.59 -15.87 4.88
CA ARG A 90 13.85 -16.69 5.85
C ARG A 90 12.64 -15.94 6.43
N ILE A 91 11.70 -15.55 5.56
CA ILE A 91 10.51 -14.75 5.92
C ILE A 91 9.54 -15.47 6.87
N TRP A 92 9.60 -16.80 6.94
CA TRP A 92 8.77 -17.61 7.83
C TRP A 92 9.18 -17.50 9.30
N GLU A 93 10.38 -17.00 9.59
CA GLU A 93 10.85 -16.72 10.96
C GLU A 93 10.24 -15.43 11.54
N GLY A 94 9.37 -14.76 10.79
CA GLY A 94 8.84 -13.45 11.14
C GLY A 94 9.84 -12.34 10.87
N GLY A 95 9.67 -11.19 11.54
CA GLY A 95 10.56 -10.04 11.35
C GLY A 95 10.23 -9.24 10.09
N MET A 96 9.29 -8.30 10.24
CA MET A 96 8.81 -7.41 9.19
C MET A 96 8.74 -5.98 9.73
N ALA A 97 9.30 -5.02 8.99
CA ALA A 97 9.25 -3.60 9.34
C ALA A 97 8.15 -2.89 8.55
N PHE A 98 7.24 -2.21 9.25
CA PHE A 98 6.19 -1.42 8.61
C PHE A 98 6.74 -0.37 7.64
N HIS A 99 7.72 0.43 8.07
CA HIS A 99 8.34 1.48 7.24
C HIS A 99 9.01 0.90 5.99
N GLY A 100 9.67 -0.25 6.13
CA GLY A 100 10.23 -0.98 4.99
C GLY A 100 9.15 -1.43 4.00
N GLY A 101 8.05 -1.98 4.51
CA GLY A 101 6.91 -2.39 3.69
C GLY A 101 6.29 -1.22 2.93
N LEU A 102 6.07 -0.08 3.61
CA LEU A 102 5.55 1.14 3.00
C LEU A 102 6.45 1.65 1.86
N LEU A 103 7.76 1.77 2.11
CA LEU A 103 8.73 2.18 1.10
C LEU A 103 8.80 1.20 -0.07
N GLY A 104 8.75 -0.11 0.22
CA GLY A 104 8.72 -1.16 -0.79
C GLY A 104 7.48 -1.09 -1.69
N VAL A 105 6.30 -0.83 -1.12
CA VAL A 105 5.06 -0.61 -1.89
C VAL A 105 5.18 0.64 -2.76
N ILE A 106 5.60 1.78 -2.21
CA ILE A 106 5.76 3.04 -2.99
C ILE A 106 6.73 2.81 -4.15
N PHE A 107 7.86 2.14 -3.91
CA PHE A 107 8.83 1.82 -4.94
C PHE A 107 8.28 0.86 -6.00
N ALA A 108 7.56 -0.19 -5.60
CA ALA A 108 6.92 -1.12 -6.53
C ALA A 108 5.86 -0.43 -7.40
N LEU A 109 5.03 0.43 -6.81
CA LEU A 109 4.04 1.24 -7.53
C LEU A 109 4.69 2.24 -8.49
N PHE A 110 5.83 2.82 -8.10
CA PHE A 110 6.63 3.66 -8.99
C PHE A 110 7.17 2.89 -10.20
N LEU A 111 7.78 1.73 -9.99
CA LEU A 111 8.27 0.89 -11.08
C LEU A 111 7.13 0.44 -12.01
N TYR A 112 6.00 0.02 -11.44
CA TYR A 112 4.84 -0.40 -12.21
C TYR A 112 4.23 0.77 -13.01
N GLY A 113 4.04 1.94 -12.37
CA GLY A 113 3.60 3.15 -13.05
C GLY A 113 4.50 3.53 -14.22
N ARG A 114 5.82 3.51 -14.03
CA ARG A 114 6.78 3.75 -15.11
C ARG A 114 6.67 2.74 -16.25
N LYS A 115 6.50 1.45 -15.95
CA LYS A 115 6.29 0.39 -16.95
C LYS A 115 5.05 0.68 -17.81
N LEU A 116 4.00 1.23 -17.21
CA LEU A 116 2.76 1.61 -17.90
C LEU A 116 2.81 2.97 -18.59
N GLY A 117 3.85 3.78 -18.35
CA GLY A 117 3.92 5.16 -18.81
C GLY A 117 2.99 6.10 -18.03
N GLN A 118 2.57 5.70 -16.83
CA GLN A 118 1.72 6.50 -15.95
C GLN A 118 2.55 7.31 -14.95
N PRO A 119 2.17 8.57 -14.65
CA PRO A 119 2.81 9.32 -13.58
C PRO A 119 2.50 8.68 -12.23
N LEU A 120 3.48 8.72 -11.31
CA LEU A 120 3.32 8.14 -9.96
C LEU A 120 2.06 8.65 -9.26
N GLY A 121 1.77 9.95 -9.37
CA GLY A 121 0.58 10.55 -8.76
C GLY A 121 -0.73 9.93 -9.22
N ALA A 122 -0.82 9.48 -10.48
CA ALA A 122 -2.02 8.81 -10.98
C ALA A 122 -2.18 7.41 -10.34
N ILE A 123 -1.07 6.67 -10.20
CA ILE A 123 -1.08 5.36 -9.55
C ILE A 123 -1.40 5.50 -8.06
N CYS A 124 -0.77 6.45 -7.36
CA CYS A 124 -1.05 6.73 -5.96
C CYS A 124 -2.51 7.16 -5.75
N ASP A 125 -3.04 8.07 -6.57
CA ASP A 125 -4.45 8.50 -6.49
C ASP A 125 -5.44 7.37 -6.80
N PHE A 126 -5.05 6.39 -7.62
CA PHE A 126 -5.84 5.20 -7.89
C PHE A 126 -5.90 4.25 -6.69
N VAL A 127 -4.77 4.06 -5.99
CA VAL A 127 -4.62 3.15 -4.85
C VAL A 127 -5.10 3.77 -3.52
N ALA A 128 -4.96 5.08 -3.33
CA ALA A 128 -5.28 5.77 -2.08
C ALA A 128 -6.71 5.51 -1.54
N PRO A 129 -7.78 5.42 -2.36
CA PRO A 129 -9.12 5.06 -1.89
C PRO A 129 -9.28 3.61 -1.45
N ILE A 130 -8.32 2.75 -1.78
CA ILE A 130 -8.36 1.31 -1.53
C ILE A 130 -7.58 0.97 -0.25
N ALA A 131 -6.46 1.66 -0.03
CA ALA A 131 -5.56 1.44 1.09
C ALA A 131 -6.24 1.37 2.48
N PRO A 132 -7.24 2.22 2.81
CA PRO A 132 -7.90 2.19 4.11
C PRO A 132 -8.55 0.84 4.47
N ILE A 133 -9.02 0.07 3.48
CA ILE A 133 -9.58 -1.27 3.76
C ILE A 133 -8.51 -2.19 4.36
N GLY A 134 -7.30 -2.18 3.79
CA GLY A 134 -6.18 -2.95 4.33
C GLY A 134 -5.75 -2.47 5.71
N LEU A 135 -5.77 -1.16 5.95
CA LEU A 135 -5.48 -0.57 7.26
C LEU A 135 -6.50 -1.05 8.31
N GLY A 136 -7.80 -0.94 8.00
CA GLY A 136 -8.86 -1.39 8.90
C GLY A 136 -8.80 -2.88 9.22
N LEU A 137 -8.58 -3.72 8.21
CA LEU A 137 -8.43 -5.18 8.39
C LEU A 137 -7.20 -5.52 9.23
N GLY A 138 -6.09 -4.79 9.07
CA GLY A 138 -4.92 -4.92 9.93
C GLY A 138 -5.23 -4.60 11.40
N ARG A 139 -6.00 -3.54 11.65
CA ARG A 139 -6.44 -3.19 13.02
C ARG A 139 -7.40 -4.20 13.61
N LEU A 140 -8.27 -4.79 12.78
CA LEU A 140 -9.11 -5.91 13.21
C LEU A 140 -8.27 -7.14 13.56
N ALA A 141 -7.18 -7.41 12.83
CA ALA A 141 -6.25 -8.46 13.19
C ALA A 141 -5.53 -8.18 14.53
N ASN A 142 -5.11 -6.94 14.78
CA ASN A 142 -4.54 -6.55 16.07
C ASN A 142 -5.56 -6.78 17.21
N PHE A 143 -6.84 -6.45 16.97
CA PHE A 143 -7.89 -6.73 17.94
C PHE A 143 -8.02 -8.22 18.22
N ILE A 144 -8.10 -9.08 17.19
CA ILE A 144 -8.19 -10.54 17.33
C ILE A 144 -6.97 -11.15 18.06
N ASN A 145 -5.79 -10.62 17.82
CA ASN A 145 -4.57 -11.02 18.53
C ASN A 145 -4.49 -10.46 19.96
N GLY A 146 -5.40 -9.57 20.33
CA GLY A 146 -5.38 -8.87 21.61
C GLY A 146 -4.22 -7.89 21.77
N GLU A 147 -3.56 -7.43 20.72
CA GLU A 147 -2.35 -6.59 20.80
C GLU A 147 -2.62 -5.11 20.48
N LEU A 148 -1.73 -4.20 20.90
CA LEU A 148 -1.83 -2.75 20.63
C LEU A 148 -3.10 -2.09 21.21
N TYR A 149 -3.52 -2.52 22.39
CA TYR A 149 -4.65 -1.95 23.13
C TYR A 149 -4.38 -0.52 23.60
N GLY A 150 -5.43 0.13 24.10
CA GLY A 150 -5.40 1.53 24.52
C GLY A 150 -4.99 1.75 25.98
N ARG A 151 -5.10 3.01 26.41
CA ARG A 151 -4.89 3.41 27.80
C ARG A 151 -5.94 2.79 28.73
N ALA A 152 -5.56 2.62 29.99
CA ALA A 152 -6.47 2.27 31.07
C ALA A 152 -7.61 3.30 31.16
N THR A 153 -8.83 2.84 31.41
CA THR A 153 -10.04 3.67 31.31
C THR A 153 -11.24 3.02 32.00
N ASP A 154 -12.19 3.85 32.42
CA ASP A 154 -13.42 3.41 33.10
C ASP A 154 -14.67 3.47 32.20
N VAL A 155 -14.51 3.74 30.89
CA VAL A 155 -15.66 3.79 29.96
C VAL A 155 -16.41 2.44 29.92
N PRO A 156 -17.74 2.43 29.70
CA PRO A 156 -18.53 1.21 29.87
C PRO A 156 -18.14 0.07 28.92
N TRP A 157 -17.59 0.40 27.75
CA TRP A 157 -17.10 -0.55 26.73
C TRP A 157 -15.60 -0.88 26.82
N ALA A 158 -14.92 -0.50 27.91
CA ALA A 158 -13.55 -0.92 28.18
C ALA A 158 -13.45 -2.46 28.26
N MET A 159 -12.32 -3.01 27.80
CA MET A 159 -12.05 -4.44 27.75
C MET A 159 -10.76 -4.78 28.49
N VAL A 160 -10.73 -5.94 29.14
CA VAL A 160 -9.51 -6.52 29.72
C VAL A 160 -8.90 -7.46 28.68
N PHE A 161 -7.71 -7.12 28.19
CA PHE A 161 -7.04 -7.89 27.14
C PHE A 161 -6.20 -9.01 27.73
N PRO A 162 -6.24 -10.25 27.20
CA PRO A 162 -5.45 -11.37 27.73
C PRO A 162 -3.93 -11.17 27.67
N SER A 163 -3.46 -10.32 26.76
CA SER A 163 -2.07 -9.95 26.55
C SER A 163 -1.60 -8.82 27.47
N ASP A 164 -2.51 -8.16 28.19
CA ASP A 164 -2.17 -7.05 29.10
C ASP A 164 -1.62 -7.61 30.42
N PRO A 165 -0.33 -7.42 30.72
CA PRO A 165 0.28 -7.97 31.93
C PRO A 165 -0.30 -7.36 33.21
N GLU A 166 -0.86 -6.15 33.13
CA GLU A 166 -1.47 -5.46 34.27
C GLU A 166 -2.95 -5.83 34.47
N GLY A 167 -3.57 -6.52 33.48
CA GLY A 167 -4.98 -6.93 33.54
C GLY A 167 -5.96 -5.77 33.68
N LEU A 168 -5.61 -4.58 33.19
CA LEU A 168 -6.43 -3.38 33.35
C LEU A 168 -7.56 -3.34 32.31
N ALA A 169 -8.64 -2.65 32.67
CA ALA A 169 -9.67 -2.30 31.70
C ALA A 169 -9.14 -1.18 30.80
N ARG A 170 -9.04 -1.46 29.50
CA ARG A 170 -8.42 -0.58 28.51
C ARG A 170 -9.37 -0.24 27.38
N HIS A 171 -9.11 0.89 26.74
CA HIS A 171 -9.79 1.21 25.50
C HIS A 171 -9.46 0.15 24.43
N PRO A 172 -10.45 -0.41 23.71
CA PRO A 172 -10.20 -1.23 22.52
C PRO A 172 -9.79 -0.35 21.34
N SER A 173 -8.64 0.31 21.46
CA SER A 173 -8.17 1.33 20.50
C SER A 173 -7.99 0.79 19.09
N GLN A 174 -7.77 -0.53 18.93
CA GLN A 174 -7.71 -1.23 17.66
C GLN A 174 -9.05 -1.12 16.91
N LEU A 175 -10.18 -1.22 17.61
CA LEU A 175 -11.51 -1.04 17.01
C LEU A 175 -11.76 0.41 16.61
N TYR A 176 -11.26 1.38 17.39
CA TYR A 176 -11.33 2.79 17.02
C TYR A 176 -10.48 3.08 15.78
N GLN A 177 -9.29 2.50 15.68
CA GLN A 177 -8.44 2.60 14.49
C GLN A 177 -9.10 1.90 13.30
N CYS A 178 -9.68 0.71 13.47
CA CYS A 178 -10.43 0.02 12.43
C CYS A 178 -11.58 0.87 11.88
N LEU A 179 -12.31 1.55 12.77
CA LEU A 179 -13.39 2.46 12.40
C LEU A 179 -12.85 3.73 11.73
N LEU A 180 -11.93 4.45 12.36
CA LEU A 180 -11.46 5.75 11.89
C LEU A 180 -10.45 5.63 10.75
N GLU A 181 -9.33 4.95 10.95
CA GLU A 181 -8.28 4.75 9.95
C GLU A 181 -8.75 3.85 8.78
N GLY A 182 -9.69 2.95 9.04
CA GLY A 182 -10.28 2.06 8.05
C GLY A 182 -11.54 2.63 7.40
N LEU A 183 -12.68 2.48 8.06
CA LEU A 183 -14.00 2.76 7.48
C LEU A 183 -14.25 4.25 7.18
N VAL A 184 -13.94 5.15 8.11
CA VAL A 184 -14.19 6.59 7.94
C VAL A 184 -13.25 7.18 6.89
N VAL A 185 -11.94 6.91 6.97
CA VAL A 185 -10.99 7.33 5.94
C VAL A 185 -11.36 6.72 4.58
N PHE A 186 -11.77 5.44 4.52
CA PHE A 186 -12.31 4.85 3.29
C PHE A 186 -13.47 5.67 2.73
N ALA A 187 -14.49 5.96 3.54
CA ALA A 187 -15.67 6.70 3.09
C ALA A 187 -15.31 8.10 2.55
N ILE A 188 -14.41 8.82 3.24
CA ILE A 188 -13.95 10.15 2.84
C ILE A 188 -13.19 10.09 1.52
N VAL A 189 -12.16 9.25 1.42
CA VAL A 189 -11.26 9.20 0.26
C VAL A 189 -11.98 8.58 -0.95
N TYR A 190 -12.74 7.50 -0.72
CA TYR A 190 -13.55 6.88 -1.75
C TYR A 190 -14.60 7.86 -2.27
N GLY A 191 -15.36 8.51 -1.39
CA GLY A 191 -16.35 9.53 -1.76
C GLY A 191 -15.74 10.69 -2.57
N PHE A 192 -14.60 11.23 -2.12
CA PHE A 192 -13.88 12.30 -2.81
C PHE A 192 -13.42 11.90 -4.21
N SER A 193 -12.97 10.65 -4.37
CA SER A 193 -12.42 10.09 -5.61
C SER A 193 -13.47 9.54 -6.59
N ARG A 194 -14.78 9.67 -6.29
CA ARG A 194 -15.87 9.30 -7.23
C ARG A 194 -15.96 10.22 -8.45
N ARG A 195 -15.40 11.42 -8.34
CA ARG A 195 -15.30 12.39 -9.44
C ARG A 195 -13.84 12.47 -9.88
N ARG A 196 -13.62 12.88 -11.14
CA ARG A 196 -12.26 13.17 -11.63
C ARG A 196 -11.64 14.28 -10.77
N ARG A 197 -10.40 14.08 -10.34
CA ARG A 197 -9.62 15.02 -9.52
C ARG A 197 -8.27 15.30 -10.16
N PRO A 198 -7.64 16.44 -9.88
CA PRO A 198 -6.28 16.68 -10.33
C PRO A 198 -5.29 15.73 -9.64
N LEU A 199 -4.14 15.48 -10.27
CA LEU A 199 -3.11 14.57 -9.75
C LEU A 199 -2.69 14.98 -8.34
N TRP A 200 -2.46 13.99 -7.49
CA TRP A 200 -2.11 14.10 -6.07
C TRP A 200 -3.23 14.55 -5.14
N ALA A 201 -4.38 14.97 -5.66
CA ALA A 201 -5.47 15.44 -4.80
C ALA A 201 -6.02 14.31 -3.95
N VAL A 202 -6.24 13.12 -4.52
CA VAL A 202 -6.82 11.98 -3.79
C VAL A 202 -5.84 11.46 -2.75
N SER A 203 -4.56 11.35 -3.12
CA SER A 203 -3.47 10.99 -2.20
C SER A 203 -3.32 12.01 -1.06
N GLY A 204 -3.48 13.30 -1.36
CA GLY A 204 -3.46 14.37 -0.36
C GLY A 204 -4.62 14.28 0.63
N VAL A 205 -5.84 13.99 0.15
CA VAL A 205 -6.99 13.71 1.04
C VAL A 205 -6.72 12.48 1.91
N PHE A 206 -6.15 11.41 1.34
CA PHE A 206 -5.80 10.22 2.12
C PHE A 206 -4.81 10.53 3.24
N LEU A 207 -3.70 11.20 2.95
CA LEU A 207 -2.70 11.55 3.98
C LEU A 207 -3.27 12.46 5.06
N LEU A 208 -4.06 13.46 4.66
CA LEU A 208 -4.71 14.36 5.60
C LEU A 208 -5.72 13.63 6.49
N ALA A 209 -6.62 12.85 5.90
CA ALA A 209 -7.67 12.14 6.63
C ALA A 209 -7.09 11.05 7.54
N TYR A 210 -6.14 10.25 7.05
CA TYR A 210 -5.46 9.25 7.85
C TYR A 210 -4.63 9.88 8.97
N GLY A 211 -3.85 10.92 8.68
CA GLY A 211 -3.06 11.62 9.69
C GLY A 211 -3.95 12.22 10.79
N ALA A 212 -5.07 12.84 10.43
CA ALA A 212 -6.03 13.36 11.40
C ALA A 212 -6.68 12.25 12.25
N ALA A 213 -7.11 11.16 11.62
CA ALA A 213 -7.68 10.01 12.32
C ALA A 213 -6.66 9.38 13.29
N ARG A 214 -5.42 9.19 12.83
CA ARG A 214 -4.32 8.65 13.65
C ARG A 214 -4.02 9.55 14.84
N PHE A 215 -3.88 10.86 14.60
CA PHE A 215 -3.65 11.84 15.66
C PHE A 215 -4.74 11.81 16.74
N ALA A 216 -6.00 11.66 16.32
CA ALA A 216 -7.15 11.59 17.23
C ALA A 216 -7.18 10.30 18.07
N VAL A 217 -6.94 9.13 17.48
CA VAL A 217 -6.98 7.85 18.24
C VAL A 217 -5.82 7.74 19.22
N GLU A 218 -4.71 8.38 18.93
CA GLU A 218 -3.53 8.31 19.75
C GLU A 218 -3.70 8.95 21.15
N PHE A 219 -4.74 9.78 21.36
CA PHE A 219 -5.16 10.25 22.69
C PHE A 219 -5.69 9.14 23.60
N VAL A 220 -6.18 8.03 23.03
CA VAL A 220 -6.71 6.88 23.80
C VAL A 220 -5.85 5.63 23.65
N ARG A 221 -4.76 5.69 22.88
CA ARG A 221 -3.83 4.58 22.65
C ARG A 221 -2.74 4.51 23.71
N GLU A 222 -2.39 3.32 24.21
CA GLU A 222 -1.23 3.18 25.09
C GLU A 222 0.05 3.51 24.29
N PRO A 223 0.92 4.42 24.79
CA PRO A 223 2.11 4.81 24.05
C PRO A 223 3.17 3.69 24.08
N ASP A 224 3.72 3.34 22.92
CA ASP A 224 4.76 2.29 22.81
C ASP A 224 6.12 2.68 23.42
N ALA A 225 6.27 3.93 23.85
CA ALA A 225 7.50 4.50 24.41
C ALA A 225 7.17 5.71 25.28
N SER A 226 8.17 6.23 26.00
CA SER A 226 8.05 7.48 26.75
C SER A 226 7.46 8.60 25.87
N LEU A 227 6.58 9.39 26.46
CA LEU A 227 5.99 10.55 25.81
C LEU A 227 7.08 11.57 25.45
N LEU A 228 6.87 12.28 24.34
CA LEU A 228 7.64 13.44 23.94
C LEU A 228 6.95 14.69 24.51
N LEU A 229 7.73 15.59 25.12
CA LEU A 229 7.21 16.79 25.80
C LEU A 229 6.13 16.48 26.86
N ASP A 230 6.15 15.29 27.46
CA ASP A 230 5.22 14.81 28.51
C ASP A 230 3.73 14.70 28.13
N TRP A 231 3.33 15.04 26.90
CA TRP A 231 1.95 14.94 26.45
C TRP A 231 1.78 14.31 25.06
N MET A 232 2.84 14.25 24.24
CA MET A 232 2.75 13.84 22.83
C MET A 232 3.35 12.46 22.60
N THR A 233 2.58 11.57 21.98
CA THR A 233 3.03 10.24 21.57
C THR A 233 3.86 10.28 20.27
N ARG A 234 4.61 9.20 19.99
CA ARG A 234 5.26 9.01 18.68
C ARG A 234 4.25 8.96 17.53
N GLY A 235 3.06 8.39 17.76
CA GLY A 235 1.99 8.35 16.77
C GLY A 235 1.51 9.75 16.37
N GLN A 236 1.33 10.65 17.33
CA GLN A 236 0.96 12.06 17.07
C GLN A 236 2.08 12.80 16.33
N LEU A 237 3.33 12.65 16.77
CA LEU A 237 4.48 13.26 16.12
C LEU A 237 4.59 12.86 14.65
N LEU A 238 4.40 11.58 14.33
CA LEU A 238 4.45 11.06 12.95
C LEU A 238 3.21 11.45 12.13
N SER A 239 2.08 11.70 12.78
CA SER A 239 0.83 12.12 12.12
C SER A 239 0.87 13.57 11.64
N LEU A 240 1.56 14.46 12.37
CA LEU A 240 1.65 15.88 12.02
C LEU A 240 2.28 16.12 10.63
N PRO A 241 3.44 15.52 10.28
CA PRO A 241 3.98 15.58 8.92
C PRO A 241 3.01 15.07 7.87
N MET A 242 2.26 14.00 8.14
CA MET A 242 1.28 13.47 7.19
C MET A 242 0.15 14.46 6.92
N ILE A 243 -0.37 15.13 7.96
CA ILE A 243 -1.38 16.18 7.85
C ILE A 243 -0.82 17.35 7.02
N ILE A 244 0.37 17.84 7.35
CA ILE A 244 1.02 18.97 6.66
C ILE A 244 1.26 18.64 5.18
N ILE A 245 1.84 17.46 4.89
CA ILE A 245 2.08 17.00 3.52
C ILE A 245 0.77 16.83 2.77
N GLY A 246 -0.28 16.27 3.40
CA GLY A 246 -1.60 16.14 2.80
C GLY A 246 -2.21 17.49 2.38
N VAL A 247 -2.13 18.49 3.26
CA VAL A 247 -2.56 19.87 2.94
C VAL A 247 -1.72 20.47 1.82
N ALA A 248 -0.39 20.35 1.90
CA ALA A 248 0.52 20.86 0.88
C ALA A 248 0.26 20.22 -0.50
N MET A 249 0.00 18.90 -0.55
CA MET A 249 -0.36 18.18 -1.76
C MET A 249 -1.67 18.68 -2.36
N LEU A 250 -2.68 18.98 -1.54
CA LEU A 250 -3.95 19.53 -2.02
C LEU A 250 -3.77 20.95 -2.59
N ILE A 251 -3.06 21.82 -1.87
CA ILE A 251 -2.75 23.18 -2.35
C ILE A 251 -1.99 23.11 -3.68
N PHE A 252 -0.93 22.29 -3.73
CA PHE A 252 -0.14 22.10 -4.93
C PHE A 252 -0.99 21.58 -6.10
N SER A 253 -1.76 20.52 -5.87
CA SER A 253 -2.59 19.85 -6.87
C SER A 253 -3.58 20.81 -7.53
N TYR A 254 -4.34 21.57 -6.74
CA TYR A 254 -5.33 22.51 -7.27
C TYR A 254 -4.69 23.78 -7.85
N THR A 255 -3.54 24.22 -7.33
CA THR A 255 -2.79 25.34 -7.91
C THR A 255 -2.28 25.00 -9.30
N GLN A 256 -1.68 23.81 -9.47
CA GLN A 256 -1.21 23.33 -10.77
C GLN A 256 -2.37 23.14 -11.75
N PHE A 257 -3.49 22.58 -11.28
CA PHE A 257 -4.69 22.42 -12.10
C PHE A 257 -5.22 23.75 -12.64
N ARG A 258 -5.29 24.78 -11.80
CA ARG A 258 -5.70 26.13 -12.21
C ARG A 258 -4.72 26.75 -13.20
N ARG A 259 -3.40 26.61 -12.97
CA ARG A 259 -2.35 27.10 -13.89
C ARG A 259 -2.43 26.46 -15.28
N GLN A 260 -2.89 25.22 -15.37
CA GLN A 260 -3.09 24.49 -16.63
C GLN A 260 -4.49 24.71 -17.24
N GLY A 261 -5.21 25.75 -16.82
CA GLY A 261 -6.52 26.10 -17.37
C GLY A 261 -7.66 25.17 -16.95
N GLY A 262 -7.49 24.41 -15.86
CA GLY A 262 -8.51 23.45 -15.40
C GLY A 262 -8.61 22.20 -16.28
N VAL A 263 -7.58 21.92 -17.09
CA VAL A 263 -7.52 20.72 -17.92
C VAL A 263 -6.89 19.60 -17.10
N TYR A 264 -7.59 18.49 -16.99
CA TYR A 264 -7.05 17.30 -16.34
C TYR A 264 -5.98 16.66 -17.22
N PRO A 265 -4.85 16.19 -16.63
CA PRO A 265 -3.82 15.49 -17.40
C PRO A 265 -4.42 14.33 -18.20
N THR A 266 -4.01 14.23 -19.47
CA THR A 266 -4.32 13.07 -20.31
C THR A 266 -3.51 11.90 -19.78
N VAL A 267 -4.19 11.03 -19.04
CA VAL A 267 -3.67 9.71 -18.72
C VAL A 267 -3.81 8.87 -19.99
N GLU A 268 -2.71 8.61 -20.68
CA GLU A 268 -2.71 7.72 -21.85
C GLU A 268 -3.08 6.30 -21.42
N THR A 269 -4.32 5.90 -21.64
CA THR A 269 -4.71 4.50 -21.59
C THR A 269 -4.17 3.83 -22.85
N ARG A 270 -2.91 3.38 -22.83
CA ARG A 270 -2.32 2.71 -24.01
C ARG A 270 -3.18 1.50 -24.39
N PRO A 271 -3.78 1.47 -25.60
CA PRO A 271 -4.44 0.26 -26.07
C PRO A 271 -3.37 -0.83 -26.24
N LYS A 272 -3.69 -2.05 -25.78
CA LYS A 272 -2.83 -3.24 -25.79
C LYS A 272 -2.23 -3.61 -27.18
N GLN A 273 -2.62 -2.93 -28.27
CA GLN A 273 -2.26 -3.28 -29.64
C GLN A 273 -0.93 -2.71 -30.17
N GLN A 274 -0.29 -1.72 -29.54
CA GLN A 274 0.92 -1.11 -30.12
C GLN A 274 2.25 -1.75 -29.69
N ALA A 275 2.28 -2.54 -28.61
CA ALA A 275 3.51 -3.22 -28.16
C ALA A 275 3.88 -4.40 -29.08
N GLY A 276 2.90 -5.20 -29.53
CA GLY A 276 3.10 -6.28 -30.49
C GLY A 276 3.42 -5.78 -31.91
N ALA A 277 2.81 -4.67 -32.33
CA ALA A 277 3.06 -4.07 -33.64
C ALA A 277 4.49 -3.52 -33.77
N LYS A 278 5.06 -2.92 -32.71
CA LYS A 278 6.45 -2.45 -32.73
C LYS A 278 7.46 -3.60 -32.74
N ALA A 279 7.20 -4.72 -32.07
CA ALA A 279 8.05 -5.91 -32.14
C ALA A 279 8.00 -6.60 -33.52
N SER A 280 6.80 -6.72 -34.11
CA SER A 280 6.60 -7.28 -35.45
C SER A 280 7.17 -6.37 -36.56
N ALA A 281 7.03 -5.05 -36.44
CA ALA A 281 7.62 -4.09 -37.37
C ALA A 281 9.16 -4.11 -37.32
N LYS A 282 9.77 -4.18 -36.12
CA LYS A 282 11.23 -4.29 -35.95
C LYS A 282 11.79 -5.61 -36.52
N ASN A 283 11.05 -6.71 -36.39
CA ASN A 283 11.43 -7.99 -36.99
C ASN A 283 11.27 -8.00 -38.52
N LYS A 284 10.23 -7.38 -39.08
CA LYS A 284 10.09 -7.20 -40.54
C LYS A 284 11.20 -6.32 -41.13
N THR A 285 11.63 -5.25 -40.44
CA THR A 285 12.74 -4.41 -40.94
C THR A 285 14.09 -5.13 -40.85
N LYS A 286 14.34 -5.91 -39.79
CA LYS A 286 15.57 -6.72 -39.68
C LYS A 286 15.61 -7.87 -40.69
N GLY A 287 14.48 -8.55 -40.94
CA GLY A 287 14.37 -9.62 -41.95
C GLY A 287 14.61 -9.11 -43.38
N SER A 288 14.02 -7.96 -43.73
CA SER A 288 14.20 -7.32 -45.05
C SER A 288 15.65 -6.86 -45.30
N LYS A 289 16.30 -6.26 -44.29
CA LYS A 289 17.73 -5.87 -44.39
C LYS A 289 18.67 -7.08 -44.50
N ARG A 290 18.36 -8.20 -43.85
CA ARG A 290 19.16 -9.44 -43.94
C ARG A 290 19.03 -10.09 -45.32
N SER A 291 17.82 -10.16 -45.87
CA SER A 291 17.55 -10.69 -47.22
C SER A 291 18.23 -9.88 -48.35
N LYS A 292 18.24 -8.54 -48.24
CA LYS A 292 18.95 -7.68 -49.22
C LYS A 292 20.47 -7.85 -49.17
N LYS A 293 21.07 -8.10 -48.00
CA LYS A 293 22.52 -8.37 -47.88
C LYS A 293 22.93 -9.71 -48.49
N THR A 294 22.11 -10.75 -48.36
CA THR A 294 22.43 -12.09 -48.92
C THR A 294 22.34 -12.12 -50.45
N LYS A 295 21.38 -11.40 -51.05
CA LYS A 295 21.29 -11.28 -52.51
C LYS A 295 22.44 -10.47 -53.12
N ALA A 296 22.93 -9.45 -52.42
CA ALA A 296 24.07 -8.64 -52.88
C ALA A 296 25.42 -9.37 -52.80
N SER A 297 25.60 -10.33 -51.87
CA SER A 297 26.84 -11.12 -51.82
C SER A 297 26.85 -12.24 -52.88
N GLN A 298 25.69 -12.82 -53.19
CA GLN A 298 25.58 -13.86 -54.23
C GLN A 298 25.70 -13.31 -55.66
N SER A 299 25.34 -12.05 -55.92
CA SER A 299 25.57 -11.42 -57.24
C SER A 299 27.03 -11.02 -57.49
N SER A 300 27.82 -10.84 -56.43
CA SER A 300 29.25 -10.47 -56.53
C SER A 300 30.16 -11.69 -56.82
N GLN A 301 29.72 -12.91 -56.47
CA GLN A 301 30.47 -14.14 -56.74
C GLN A 301 30.23 -14.76 -58.12
N LYS A 302 29.33 -14.19 -58.94
CA LYS A 302 29.04 -14.70 -60.30
C LYS A 302 29.75 -13.93 -61.44
N ASN A 303 30.56 -12.93 -61.10
CA ASN A 303 31.30 -12.08 -62.05
C ASN A 303 32.83 -12.10 -61.81
N ARG A 304 33.38 -13.23 -61.35
CA ARG A 304 34.83 -13.47 -61.33
C ARG A 304 35.12 -14.86 -61.86
#